data_AF-A0A920VD86-F1
#
_entry.id   AF-A0A920VD86-F1
#
_cell.length_a   1.000
_cell.length_b   1.000
_cell.length_c   1.000
_cell.angle_alpha   90.00
_cell.angle_beta   90.00
_cell.angle_gamma   90.00
#
_symmetry.space_group_name_H-M   'P 1'
#
loop_
_entity.id
_entity.type
_entity.pdbx_description
1 polymer ?
#
loop_
_entity_poly.entity_id
_entity_poly.type
_entity_poly.pdbx_seq_one_letter_code
_entity_poly.pdbx_strand_id
1 'polypeptide(L)' 'MQQALAELEGIFAEPTSAAAFAGLEILAKTNAIHQSDSVLVPVTGFGLKDEPPPST' A
#
# COMPACT_ATOMS: atom_id res chain seq x y z
N MET A 1 2.70 2.36 5.49
CA MET A 1 2.63 1.80 4.13
C MET A 1 2.35 2.87 3.07
N GLN A 2 1.33 3.72 3.22
CA GLN A 2 1.01 4.78 2.23
C GLN A 2 2.22 5.65 1.84
N GLN A 3 2.93 6.20 2.83
CA GLN A 3 4.14 7.00 2.60
C GLN A 3 5.21 6.22 1.82
N ALA A 4 5.47 4.96 2.19
CA ALA A 4 6.45 4.12 1.51
C ALA A 4 6.07 3.83 0.04
N LEU A 5 4.78 3.57 -0.26
CA LEU A 5 4.31 3.42 -1.64
C LEU A 5 4.50 4.70 -2.46
N ALA A 6 4.28 5.86 -1.84
CA ALA A 6 4.48 7.15 -2.52
C ALA A 6 5.97 7.43 -2.78
N GLU A 7 6.82 7.22 -1.77
CA GLU A 7 8.25 7.57 -1.83
C GLU A 7 9.08 6.57 -2.63
N LEU A 8 8.76 5.27 -2.57
CA LEU A 8 9.57 4.21 -3.18
C LEU A 8 9.03 3.75 -4.53
N GLU A 9 7.71 3.70 -4.70
CA GLU A 9 7.06 3.18 -5.92
C GLU A 9 6.40 4.29 -6.76
N GLY A 10 6.34 5.53 -6.27
CA GLY A 10 5.67 6.63 -6.95
C GLY A 10 4.14 6.50 -6.99
N ILE A 11 3.55 5.69 -6.11
CA ILE A 11 2.11 5.43 -6.06
C ILE A 11 1.51 6.13 -4.83
N PHE A 12 0.85 7.28 -5.04
CA PHE A 12 0.13 7.97 -3.97
C PHE A 12 -1.32 7.50 -3.87
N ALA A 13 -1.54 6.42 -3.11
CA ALA A 13 -2.84 5.80 -2.86
C ALA A 13 -3.54 6.38 -1.61
N GLU A 14 -4.87 6.24 -1.52
CA GLU A 14 -5.61 6.49 -0.26
C GLU A 14 -5.17 5.52 0.86
N PRO A 15 -5.31 5.86 2.16
CA PRO A 15 -4.86 5.02 3.28
C PRO A 15 -5.44 3.60 3.26
N THR A 16 -6.72 3.44 2.92
CA THR A 16 -7.40 2.15 2.86
C THR A 16 -6.84 1.25 1.76
N SER A 17 -6.52 1.83 0.59
CA SER A 17 -5.84 1.10 -0.50
C SER A 17 -4.42 0.69 -0.08
N ALA A 18 -3.67 1.57 0.60
CA ALA A 18 -2.33 1.25 1.10
C ALA A 18 -2.32 0.15 2.18
N ALA A 19 -3.41 -0.03 2.94
CA ALA A 19 -3.52 -1.08 3.94
C ALA A 19 -3.46 -2.50 3.34
N ALA A 20 -3.98 -2.69 2.11
CA ALA A 20 -3.92 -3.98 1.43
C ALA A 20 -2.46 -4.41 1.13
N PHE A 21 -1.58 -3.46 0.79
CA PHE A 21 -0.14 -3.72 0.61
C PHE A 21 0.56 -4.10 1.92
N ALA A 22 0.18 -3.46 3.04
CA ALA A 22 0.68 -3.86 4.36
C ALA A 22 0.23 -5.29 4.72
N GLY A 23 -1.01 -5.64 4.39
CA GLY A 23 -1.52 -7.01 4.52
C GLY A 23 -0.72 -8.00 3.69
N LEU A 24 -0.41 -7.66 2.43
CA LEU A 24 0.42 -8.51 1.56
C LEU A 24 1.81 -8.75 2.15
N GLU A 25 2.45 -7.72 2.71
CA GLU A 25 3.75 -7.87 3.38
C GLU A 25 3.67 -8.86 4.56
N ILE A 26 2.61 -8.80 5.35
CA ILE A 26 2.39 -9.75 6.46
C ILE A 26 2.16 -11.17 5.92
N LEU A 27 1.31 -11.33 4.91
CA LEU A 27 1.00 -12.64 4.31
C LEU A 27 2.23 -13.29 3.65
N ALA A 28 3.11 -12.49 3.04
CA ALA A 28 4.38 -12.97 2.52
C ALA A 28 5.33 -13.41 3.65
N LYS A 29 5.45 -12.61 4.72
CA LYS A 29 6.30 -12.94 5.89
C LYS A 29 5.85 -14.20 6.63
N THR A 30 4.55 -14.48 6.63
CA THR A 30 3.97 -15.68 7.27
C THR A 30 3.87 -16.87 6.33
N ASN A 31 4.38 -16.79 5.09
CA ASN A 31 4.26 -17.81 4.04
C ASN A 31 2.80 -18.20 3.71
N ALA A 32 1.83 -17.31 3.96
CA ALA A 32 0.45 -17.49 3.50
C ALA A 32 0.30 -17.19 1.99
N ILE A 33 1.20 -16.35 1.45
CA ILE A 33 1.42 -16.12 0.01
C ILE A 33 2.91 -16.36 -0.24
N HIS A 34 3.25 -17.09 -1.30
CA HIS A 34 4.64 -17.39 -1.62
C HIS A 34 5.31 -16.20 -2.33
N GLN A 35 6.62 -16.03 -2.11
CA GLN A 35 7.40 -14.97 -2.79
C GLN A 35 7.42 -15.08 -4.32
N SER A 36 7.13 -16.27 -4.87
CA SER A 36 7.01 -16.52 -6.31
C SER A 36 5.63 -16.22 -6.88
N ASP A 37 4.64 -15.94 -6.05
CA ASP A 37 3.27 -15.72 -6.51
C ASP A 37 3.15 -14.34 -7.16
N SER A 38 2.43 -14.29 -8.29
CA SER A 38 2.03 -13.02 -8.88
C SER A 38 0.74 -12.54 -8.21
N VAL A 39 0.80 -11.39 -7.54
CA VAL A 39 -0.32 -10.86 -6.75
C VAL A 39 -0.79 -9.53 -7.33
N LEU A 40 -2.11 -9.42 -7.51
CA LEU A 40 -2.78 -8.16 -7.88
C LEU A 40 -3.38 -7.52 -6.63
N VAL A 41 -2.89 -6.34 -6.25
CA VAL A 41 -3.48 -5.52 -5.19
C VAL A 41 -4.19 -4.32 -5.83
N PRO A 42 -5.53 -4.22 -5.72
CA PRO A 42 -6.26 -3.10 -6.31
C PRO A 42 -6.05 -1.81 -5.51
N VAL A 43 -5.74 -0.72 -6.21
CA VAL A 43 -5.79 0.65 -5.67
C VAL A 43 -7.12 1.27 -6.09
N THR A 44 -8.04 1.40 -5.16
CA THR A 44 -9.43 1.85 -5.43
C THR A 44 -9.62 3.36 -5.29
N GLY A 45 -8.66 4.06 -4.69
CA GLY A 45 -8.68 5.52 -4.59
C GLY A 45 -7.30 6.15 -4.56
N PHE A 46 -7.25 7.40 -5.05
CA PHE A 46 -6.05 8.21 -5.13
C PHE A 46 -5.85 9.03 -3.85
N GLY A 47 -4.60 9.23 -3.43
CA GLY A 47 -4.27 9.86 -2.14
C GLY A 47 -4.59 11.36 -2.05
N LEU A 48 -4.84 12.05 -3.18
CA LEU A 48 -5.25 13.47 -3.17
C LEU A 48 -6.69 13.69 -2.67
N LYS A 49 -7.44 12.61 -2.37
CA LYS A 49 -8.74 12.72 -1.70
C LYS A 49 -8.61 13.05 -0.22
N ASP A 50 -7.49 12.68 0.39
CA ASP A 50 -7.26 12.86 1.81
C ASP A 50 -6.68 14.24 2.08
N GLU A 51 -7.03 14.84 3.21
CA GLU A 51 -6.34 16.05 3.66
C GLU A 51 -4.83 15.74 3.80
N PRO A 52 -3.95 16.59 3.27
CA PRO A 52 -2.52 16.41 3.47
C PRO A 52 -2.24 16.34 4.98
N PRO A 53 -1.38 15.43 5.44
CA PRO A 53 -1.03 15.36 6.86
C PRO A 53 -0.57 16.75 7.34
N PRO A 54 -0.91 17.14 8.58
CA PRO A 54 -0.60 18.46 9.09
C PRO A 54 0.89 18.75 8.94
N SER A 55 1.21 19.92 8.39
CA SER A 55 2.59 20.36 8.21
C SER A 55 3.23 20.59 9.57
N THR A 56 4.06 19.65 10.02
CA THR A 56 5.01 19.84 11.13
C THR A 56 6.34 20.36 10.62
#